data_AF-A0A1I7E2J5-F1
#
_entry.id   AF-A0A1I7E2J5-F1
#
_cell.length_a   1.000
_cell.length_b   1.000
_cell.length_c   1.000
_cell.angle_alpha   90.00
_cell.angle_beta   90.00
_cell.angle_gamma   90.00
#
_symmetry.space_group_name_H-M   'P 1'
#
loop_
_entity.id
_entity.type
_entity.pdbx_description
1 polymer ?
#
loop_
_entity_poly.entity_id
_entity_poly.type
_entity_poly.pdbx_seq_one_letter_code
_entity_poly.pdbx_strand_id
1 'polypeptide(L)'
;MGMNIKSEKAQRLARQLADETGQSMTAAVEQALEAEIARLHLQRDTAERKRRVREIVKSFGPVPEGVTSDHSDLYDEWGLPT
;
A
#
# COMPACT_ATOMS: atom_id res chain seq x y z
N MET A 1 -9.56 19.89 -23.23
CA MET A 1 -11.02 19.71 -23.03
C MET A 1 -11.34 20.05 -21.58
N GLY A 2 -12.40 20.80 -21.29
CA GLY A 2 -12.68 21.36 -19.96
C GLY A 2 -13.63 20.49 -19.13
N MET A 3 -13.25 20.17 -17.90
CA MET A 3 -14.12 19.57 -16.90
C MET A 3 -15.07 20.65 -16.35
N ASN A 4 -16.39 20.43 -16.40
CA ASN A 4 -17.36 21.35 -15.79
C ASN A 4 -17.85 20.78 -14.45
N ILE A 5 -17.35 21.34 -13.35
CA ILE A 5 -17.79 20.99 -12.00
C ILE A 5 -18.84 22.01 -11.54
N LYS A 6 -20.11 21.58 -11.50
CA LYS A 6 -21.25 22.41 -11.05
C LYS A 6 -21.39 22.53 -9.53
N SER A 7 -20.53 21.83 -8.77
CA SER A 7 -20.56 21.87 -7.31
C SER A 7 -19.81 23.10 -6.79
N GLU A 8 -20.53 24.03 -6.18
CA GLU A 8 -19.93 25.21 -5.53
C GLU A 8 -18.91 24.82 -4.47
N LYS A 9 -19.17 23.73 -3.72
CA LYS A 9 -18.24 23.23 -2.70
C LYS A 9 -16.93 22.81 -3.34
N ALA A 10 -16.98 22.07 -4.45
CA ALA A 10 -15.77 21.64 -5.15
C ALA A 10 -14.98 22.83 -5.73
N GLN A 11 -15.68 23.84 -6.26
CA GLN A 11 -15.04 25.07 -6.75
C GLN A 11 -14.35 25.84 -5.61
N ARG A 12 -14.98 25.95 -4.43
CA ARG A 12 -14.35 26.58 -3.25
C ARG A 12 -13.11 25.81 -2.79
N LEU A 13 -13.20 24.48 -2.70
CA LEU A 13 -12.07 23.65 -2.32
C LEU A 13 -10.91 23.73 -3.32
N ALA A 14 -11.21 23.72 -4.62
CA ALA A 14 -10.19 23.88 -5.66
C ALA A 14 -9.48 25.23 -5.58
N ARG A 15 -10.22 26.30 -5.29
CA ARG A 15 -9.65 27.64 -5.09
C ARG A 15 -8.78 27.71 -3.85
N GLN A 16 -9.28 27.22 -2.71
CA GLN A 16 -8.51 27.16 -1.48
C GLN A 16 -7.21 26.37 -1.66
N LEU A 17 -7.27 25.21 -2.32
CA LEU A 17 -6.10 24.40 -2.60
C LEU A 17 -5.07 25.15 -3.45
N ALA A 18 -5.53 25.85 -4.49
CA ALA A 18 -4.66 26.66 -5.34
C ALA A 18 -3.98 27.80 -4.56
N ASP A 19 -4.74 28.48 -3.69
CA ASP A 19 -4.23 29.56 -2.84
C ASP A 19 -3.18 29.04 -1.83
N GLU A 20 -3.42 27.87 -1.24
CA GLU A 20 -2.48 27.22 -0.31
C GLU A 20 -1.21 26.70 -0.99
N THR A 21 -1.32 26.17 -2.22
CA THR A 21 -0.16 25.64 -2.95
C THR A 21 0.58 26.70 -3.78
N GLY A 22 -0.01 27.89 -3.97
CA GLY A 22 0.52 28.94 -4.85
C GLY A 22 0.48 28.57 -6.33
N GLN A 23 -0.37 27.62 -6.72
CA GLN A 23 -0.47 27.12 -8.09
C GLN A 23 -1.73 27.62 -8.79
N SER A 24 -1.84 27.36 -10.10
CA SER A 24 -3.12 27.55 -10.78
C SER A 24 -4.15 26.54 -10.27
N MET A 25 -5.42 26.93 -10.28
CA MET A 25 -6.52 26.04 -9.86
C MET A 25 -6.55 24.73 -10.65
N THR A 26 -6.19 24.75 -11.93
CA THR A 26 -6.06 23.55 -12.75
C THR A 26 -4.93 22.66 -12.26
N ALA A 27 -3.72 23.19 -12.08
CA ALA A 27 -2.57 22.41 -11.64
C ALA A 27 -2.77 21.82 -10.24
N ALA A 28 -3.35 22.60 -9.32
CA ALA A 28 -3.64 22.14 -7.97
C ALA A 28 -4.64 20.97 -7.97
N VAL A 29 -5.70 21.06 -8.79
CA VAL A 29 -6.70 19.98 -8.92
C VAL A 29 -6.11 18.75 -9.61
N GLU A 30 -5.33 18.93 -10.68
CA GLU A 30 -4.64 17.83 -11.37
C GLU A 30 -3.74 17.05 -10.40
N GLN A 31 -2.89 17.75 -9.65
CA GLN A 31 -2.00 17.13 -8.67
C GLN A 31 -2.76 16.41 -7.55
N ALA A 32 -3.85 17.00 -7.04
CA ALA A 32 -4.65 16.35 -6.01
C ALA A 32 -5.31 15.06 -6.52
N LEU A 33 -5.81 15.07 -7.77
CA LEU A 33 -6.40 13.89 -8.40
C LEU A 33 -5.35 12.81 -8.66
N GLU A 34 -4.18 13.18 -9.17
CA GLU A 34 -3.06 12.25 -9.38
C GLU A 34 -2.60 11.60 -8.08
N ALA A 35 -2.44 12.40 -7.02
CA ALA A 35 -2.05 11.91 -5.70
C ALA A 35 -3.07 10.91 -5.13
N GLU A 36 -4.37 11.21 -5.25
CA GLU A 36 -5.42 10.32 -4.75
C GLU A 36 -5.51 9.02 -5.56
N ILE A 37 -5.37 9.09 -6.89
CA ILE A 37 -5.29 7.91 -7.76
C ILE A 37 -4.09 7.06 -7.35
N ALA A 38 -2.89 7.66 -7.22
CA ALA A 38 -1.69 6.93 -6.81
C ALA A 38 -1.86 6.24 -5.45
N ARG A 39 -2.45 6.95 -4.47
CA ARG A 39 -2.77 6.39 -3.14
C ARG A 39 -3.69 5.17 -3.24
N LEU A 40 -4.76 5.25 -4.04
CA LEU A 40 -5.69 4.14 -4.23
C LEU A 40 -5.03 2.95 -4.94
N HIS A 41 -4.17 3.19 -5.93
CA HIS A 41 -3.41 2.13 -6.61
C HIS A 41 -2.47 1.40 -5.64
N LEU A 42 -1.73 2.13 -4.81
CA LEU A 42 -0.85 1.52 -3.80
C LEU A 42 -1.62 0.67 -2.78
N GLN A 43 -2.79 1.13 -2.34
CA GLN A 43 -3.66 0.38 -1.44
C GLN A 43 -4.17 -0.91 -2.08
N ARG A 44 -4.61 -0.85 -3.35
CA ARG A 44 -5.05 -2.02 -4.11
C ARG A 44 -3.92 -3.03 -4.31
N ASP A 45 -2.73 -2.59 -4.71
CA ASP A 45 -1.56 -3.47 -4.87
C ASP A 45 -1.20 -4.17 -3.56
N THR A 46 -1.16 -3.42 -2.45
CA THR A 46 -0.89 -3.99 -1.12
C THR A 46 -1.94 -5.04 -0.73
N ALA A 47 -3.21 -4.76 -0.95
CA ALA A 47 -4.30 -5.68 -0.65
C ALA A 47 -4.23 -6.94 -1.52
N GLU A 48 -3.93 -6.79 -2.81
CA GLU A 48 -3.79 -7.89 -3.74
C GLU A 48 -2.56 -8.76 -3.40
N ARG A 49 -1.40 -8.14 -3.12
CA ARG A 49 -0.20 -8.86 -2.65
C ARG A 49 -0.49 -9.66 -1.39
N LYS A 50 -1.17 -9.06 -0.40
CA LYS A 50 -1.59 -9.78 0.82
C LYS A 50 -2.56 -10.94 0.51
N ARG A 51 -3.47 -10.76 -0.45
CA ARG A 51 -4.36 -11.85 -0.90
C ARG A 51 -3.54 -13.00 -1.50
N ARG A 52 -2.63 -12.71 -2.44
CA ARG A 52 -1.78 -13.71 -3.10
C ARG A 52 -0.89 -14.46 -2.10
N VAL A 53 -0.28 -13.75 -1.14
CA VAL A 53 0.51 -14.39 -0.07
C VAL A 53 -0.36 -15.35 0.76
N ARG A 54 -1.59 -14.94 1.13
CA ARG A 54 -2.51 -15.83 1.87
C ARG A 54 -2.93 -17.04 1.06
N GLU A 55 -3.14 -16.90 -0.25
CA GLU A 55 -3.44 -18.03 -1.14
C GLU A 55 -2.28 -19.01 -1.19
N ILE A 56 -1.04 -18.53 -1.31
CA ILE A 56 0.18 -19.36 -1.25
C ILE A 56 0.29 -20.04 0.11
N VAL A 57 0.13 -19.32 1.22
CA VAL A 57 0.21 -19.91 2.57
C VAL A 57 -0.85 -21.01 2.75
N LYS A 58 -2.08 -20.76 2.28
CA LYS A 58 -3.17 -21.75 2.33
C LYS A 58 -2.92 -22.97 1.42
N SER A 59 -2.08 -22.84 0.40
CA SER A 59 -1.73 -23.94 -0.48
C SER A 59 -0.77 -24.94 0.16
N PHE A 60 -0.06 -24.56 1.23
CA PHE A 60 0.73 -25.50 2.02
C PHE A 60 -0.17 -26.36 2.90
N GLY A 61 0.19 -27.64 3.04
CA GLY A 61 -0.42 -28.53 4.02
C GLY A 61 -0.07 -28.15 5.47
N PRO A 62 -0.76 -28.73 6.46
CA PRO A 62 -0.40 -28.53 7.86
C PRO A 62 1.04 -28.99 8.11
N VAL A 63 1.76 -28.27 8.96
CA VAL A 63 3.09 -28.71 9.43
C VAL A 63 2.87 -30.00 10.25
N PRO A 64 3.58 -31.09 9.92
CA PRO A 64 3.47 -32.33 10.69
C PRO A 64 3.87 -32.11 12.15
N GLU A 65 3.23 -32.83 13.07
CA GLU A 65 3.55 -32.74 14.49
C GLU A 65 5.02 -33.13 14.75
N GLY A 66 5.68 -32.38 15.63
CA GLY A 66 7.08 -32.61 16.00
C GLY A 66 8.11 -32.08 15.03
N VAL A 67 7.71 -31.51 13.88
CA VAL A 67 8.64 -30.85 12.95
C VAL A 67 8.88 -29.42 13.41
N THR A 68 10.15 -29.09 13.63
CA THR A 68 10.61 -27.74 14.01
C THR A 68 11.75 -27.30 13.09
N SER A 69 11.87 -26.00 12.86
CA SER A 69 13.05 -25.38 12.25
C SER A 69 14.12 -25.04 13.28
N ASP A 70 13.91 -25.43 14.54
CA ASP A 70 14.91 -25.35 15.58
C ASP A 70 16.01 -26.38 15.31
N HIS A 71 17.24 -25.90 15.29
CA HIS A 71 18.45 -26.68 15.05
C HIS A 71 19.46 -26.46 16.17
N SER A 72 19.01 -25.97 17.32
CA SER A 72 19.85 -25.75 18.50
C SER A 72 20.54 -27.03 19.00
N ASP A 73 20.03 -28.20 18.64
CA ASP A 73 20.64 -29.50 18.88
C ASP A 73 21.89 -29.79 18.03
N LEU A 74 22.07 -29.07 16.91
CA LEU A 74 23.22 -29.25 16.00
C LEU A 74 24.42 -28.35 16.34
N TYR A 75 24.26 -27.43 17.29
CA TYR A 75 25.29 -26.46 17.65
C TYR A 75 25.54 -26.46 19.16
N ASP A 76 26.79 -26.30 19.55
CA ASP A 76 27.16 -26.10 20.95
C ASP A 76 26.78 -24.70 21.47
N GLU A 77 27.07 -24.44 22.74
CA GLU A 77 26.81 -23.14 23.40
C GLU A 77 27.55 -21.96 22.75
N TRP A 78 28.55 -22.22 21.92
CA TRP A 78 29.32 -21.23 21.16
C TRP A 78 28.85 -21.10 19.71
N GLY A 79 27.84 -21.88 19.31
CA GLY A 79 27.31 -21.90 17.94
C GLY A 79 28.15 -22.71 16.96
N LEU A 80 29.04 -23.60 17.44
CA LEU A 80 29.86 -24.46 16.61
C LEU A 80 29.14 -25.79 16.34
N PRO A 81 29.26 -26.37 15.13
CA PRO A 81 28.69 -27.68 14.84
C PRO A 81 29.30 -28.75 15.74
N THR A 82 28.45 -29.53 16.41
CA THR A 82 28.83 -30.73 17.18
C THR A 82 28.84 -31.98 16.33
#